data_AF-A0AAW1K6V8-F1
#
_entry.id   AF-A0AAW1K6V8-F1
#
_cell.length_a   1.000
_cell.length_b   1.000
_cell.length_c   1.000
_cell.angle_alpha   90.00
_cell.angle_beta   90.00
_cell.angle_gamma   90.00
#
_symmetry.space_group_name_H-M   'P 1'
#
loop_
_entity.id
_entity.type
_entity.pdbx_description
1 polymer ?
#
loop_
_entity_poly.entity_id
_entity_poly.type
_entity_poly.pdbx_seq_one_letter_code
_entity_poly.pdbx_strand_id
1 'polypeptide(L)'
;MTVVLRFVDKNGYIQERLFYLIHVKETNALYLKGAIEECLLAHKLNIENIRGQGYDGASNMRGEWSDLQALFLNECPSAYYVHCFAHKLQLALIAASRDVIYVYHFFSKLTFIVNIITSFAKRHDQLQAAQLAEIERLLELEELEAGKEKNQIGTVKQAGDTRWGLHFGSLNSFLNVYNASCSVLQTVIKEGKGAQRGEADKAYDDMTSFEFVLILHIMIQILGITNDLCQAFQRKS
;
A
#
# COMPACT_ATOMS: atom_id res chain seq x y z
N MET A 1 -0.44 14.70 -9.66
CA MET A 1 -0.32 15.29 -8.31
C MET A 1 -1.64 15.95 -7.94
N THR A 2 -2.11 15.74 -6.71
CA THR A 2 -3.35 16.34 -6.21
C THR A 2 -3.01 17.50 -5.28
N VAL A 3 -3.66 18.65 -5.46
CA VAL A 3 -3.51 19.81 -4.58
C VAL A 3 -4.79 19.98 -3.78
N VAL A 4 -4.65 20.04 -2.45
CA VAL A 4 -5.73 20.28 -1.50
C VAL A 4 -5.39 21.54 -0.73
N LEU A 5 -6.35 22.47 -0.64
CA LEU A 5 -6.21 23.68 0.16
C LEU A 5 -6.93 23.52 1.48
N ARG A 6 -6.23 23.88 2.56
CA ARG A 6 -6.76 24.02 3.91
C ARG A 6 -6.67 25.48 4.34
N PHE A 7 -7.80 26.10 4.65
CA PHE A 7 -7.88 27.53 4.95
C PHE A 7 -8.97 27.81 6.00
N VAL A 8 -8.97 29.03 6.56
CA VAL A 8 -10.01 29.50 7.48
C VAL A 8 -10.99 30.37 6.70
N ASP A 9 -12.28 30.07 6.78
CA ASP A 9 -13.30 30.87 6.11
C ASP A 9 -13.65 32.14 6.88
N LYS A 10 -14.53 32.97 6.30
CA LYS A 10 -14.97 34.25 6.89
C LYS A 10 -15.64 34.14 8.26
N ASN A 11 -16.09 32.95 8.63
CA ASN A 11 -16.74 32.68 9.91
C ASN A 11 -15.75 32.08 10.93
N GLY A 12 -14.47 31.92 10.56
CA GLY A 12 -13.46 31.32 11.42
C GLY A 12 -13.42 29.79 11.37
N TYR A 13 -14.16 29.13 10.48
CA TYR A 13 -14.15 27.67 10.39
C TYR A 13 -13.05 27.18 9.45
N ILE A 14 -12.40 26.07 9.83
CA ILE A 14 -11.43 25.38 8.99
C ILE A 14 -12.18 24.70 7.84
N GLN A 15 -11.71 24.95 6.61
CA GLN A 15 -12.20 24.33 5.39
C GLN A 15 -11.07 23.59 4.71
N GLU A 16 -11.37 22.39 4.22
CA GLU A 16 -10.47 21.60 3.38
C GLU A 16 -11.17 21.26 2.06
N ARG A 17 -10.55 21.62 0.94
CA ARG A 17 -11.11 21.47 -0.41
C ARG A 17 -10.07 20.93 -1.38
N LEU A 18 -10.47 19.92 -2.15
CA LEU A 18 -9.76 19.54 -3.36
C LEU A 18 -9.72 20.78 -4.27
N PHE A 19 -8.52 21.18 -4.65
CA PHE A 19 -8.31 22.40 -5.41
C PHE A 19 -8.01 22.10 -6.86
N TYR A 20 -7.05 21.20 -7.12
CA TYR A 20 -6.68 20.87 -8.48
C TYR A 20 -6.05 19.48 -8.59
N LEU A 21 -6.20 18.87 -9.77
CA LEU A 21 -5.48 17.67 -10.17
C LEU A 21 -4.48 18.05 -11.26
N ILE A 22 -3.20 18.12 -10.91
CA ILE A 22 -2.13 18.53 -11.82
C ILE A 22 -1.54 17.27 -12.46
N HIS A 23 -1.57 17.21 -13.79
CA HIS A 23 -0.78 16.22 -14.52
C HIS A 23 0.70 16.64 -14.50
N VAL A 24 1.54 15.82 -13.88
CA VAL A 24 2.98 16.07 -13.76
C VAL A 24 3.73 15.03 -14.60
N LYS A 25 4.64 15.48 -15.45
CA LYS A 25 5.49 14.60 -16.27
C LYS A 25 6.70 14.07 -15.51
N GLU A 26 7.14 14.82 -14.51
CA GLU A 26 8.30 14.52 -13.67
C GLU A 26 7.93 14.68 -12.20
N THR A 27 8.66 13.96 -11.33
CA THR A 27 8.43 13.92 -9.88
C THR A 27 9.60 14.48 -9.07
N ASN A 28 10.57 15.15 -9.72
CA ASN A 28 11.62 15.86 -9.00
C ASN A 28 11.07 17.12 -8.33
N ALA A 29 11.71 17.54 -7.24
CA ALA A 29 11.23 18.62 -6.38
C ALA A 29 11.02 19.96 -7.11
N LEU A 30 11.94 20.32 -8.01
CA LEU A 30 11.89 21.58 -8.74
C LEU A 30 10.69 21.63 -9.70
N TYR A 31 10.46 20.55 -10.43
CA TYR A 31 9.30 20.44 -11.32
C TYR A 31 7.99 20.46 -10.54
N LEU A 32 7.91 19.73 -9.41
CA LEU A 32 6.72 19.73 -8.57
C LEU A 32 6.44 21.11 -7.97
N LYS A 33 7.48 21.84 -7.55
CA LYS A 33 7.35 23.23 -7.10
C LYS A 33 6.74 24.08 -8.20
N GLY A 34 7.39 24.17 -9.36
CA GLY A 34 6.92 25.00 -10.47
C GLY A 34 5.47 24.69 -10.85
N ALA A 35 5.09 23.42 -10.89
CA ALA A 35 3.72 23.01 -11.16
C ALA A 35 2.71 23.49 -10.10
N ILE A 36 3.07 23.49 -8.81
CA ILE A 36 2.24 24.04 -7.73
C ILE A 36 2.16 25.56 -7.86
N GLU A 37 3.28 26.24 -8.10
CA GLU A 37 3.33 27.69 -8.23
C GLU A 37 2.48 28.20 -9.39
N GLU A 38 2.62 27.58 -10.57
CA GLU A 38 1.79 27.89 -11.73
C GLU A 38 0.31 27.68 -11.42
N CYS A 39 -0.03 26.59 -10.72
CA CYS A 39 -1.41 26.31 -10.31
C CYS A 39 -1.96 27.38 -9.35
N LEU A 40 -1.19 27.78 -8.34
CA LEU A 40 -1.61 28.81 -7.37
C LEU A 40 -1.72 30.18 -8.06
N LEU A 41 -0.74 30.55 -8.88
CA LEU A 41 -0.69 31.82 -9.60
C LEU A 41 -1.86 31.96 -10.59
N ALA A 42 -2.19 30.90 -11.33
CA ALA A 42 -3.34 30.88 -12.24
C ALA A 42 -4.67 31.18 -11.54
N HIS A 43 -4.76 30.90 -10.24
CA HIS A 43 -5.93 31.16 -9.40
C HIS A 43 -5.74 32.37 -8.47
N LYS A 44 -4.70 33.19 -8.71
CA LYS A 44 -4.39 34.41 -7.96
C LYS A 44 -4.11 34.16 -6.46
N LEU A 45 -3.55 33.00 -6.13
CA LEU A 45 -3.08 32.67 -4.79
C LEU A 45 -1.57 32.91 -4.71
N ASN A 46 -1.15 33.80 -3.80
CA ASN A 46 0.26 34.10 -3.57
C ASN A 46 0.88 33.08 -2.61
N ILE A 47 2.07 32.57 -2.95
CA ILE A 47 2.88 31.63 -2.16
C ILE A 47 3.25 32.21 -0.79
N GLU A 48 3.46 33.52 -0.70
CA GLU A 48 3.78 34.22 0.57
C GLU A 48 2.66 34.09 1.62
N ASN A 49 1.44 33.76 1.19
CA ASN A 49 0.29 33.52 2.07
C ASN A 49 0.19 32.08 2.57
N ILE A 50 1.03 31.17 2.08
CA ILE A 50 1.07 29.79 2.57
C ILE A 50 1.58 29.81 4.00
N ARG A 51 0.81 29.21 4.90
CA ARG A 51 1.18 29.07 6.32
C ARG A 51 1.53 27.65 6.72
N GLY A 52 1.38 26.69 5.82
CA GLY A 52 1.72 25.31 6.07
C GLY A 52 1.74 24.50 4.80
N GLN A 53 2.55 23.45 4.80
CA GLN A 53 2.70 22.52 3.71
C GLN A 53 2.67 21.09 4.24
N GLY A 54 1.84 20.23 3.65
CA GLY A 54 1.61 18.86 4.11
C GLY A 54 1.75 17.87 2.97
N TYR A 55 2.80 17.06 2.99
CA TYR A 55 3.05 16.01 2.00
C TYR A 55 3.56 14.73 2.67
N ASP A 56 3.71 13.66 1.88
CA ASP A 56 4.36 12.43 2.33
C ASP A 56 5.88 12.61 2.52
N GLY A 57 6.52 11.56 3.02
CA GLY A 57 7.94 11.54 3.31
C GLY A 57 8.82 11.11 2.13
N ALA A 58 8.31 11.15 0.89
CA ALA A 58 9.06 10.71 -0.27
C ALA A 58 10.38 11.51 -0.41
N SER A 59 11.38 10.88 -1.03
CA SER A 59 12.76 11.39 -1.13
C SER A 59 12.92 12.70 -1.90
N ASN A 60 11.87 13.18 -2.56
CA ASN A 60 11.86 14.46 -3.29
C ASN A 60 10.97 15.51 -2.60
N MET A 61 10.34 15.14 -1.47
CA MET A 61 9.34 15.95 -0.77
C MET A 61 9.81 16.42 0.61
N ARG A 62 10.69 15.64 1.28
CA ARG A 62 11.02 15.80 2.72
C ARG A 62 12.41 16.37 3.01
N GLY A 63 13.34 16.24 2.07
CA GLY A 63 14.75 16.63 2.22
C GLY A 63 14.93 18.11 2.58
N GLU A 64 15.99 18.36 3.35
CA GLU A 64 16.26 19.67 3.96
C GLU A 64 16.93 20.66 2.98
N TRP A 65 17.46 20.18 1.85
CA TRP A 65 18.36 20.96 1.00
C TRP A 65 17.80 21.27 -0.40
N SER A 66 17.18 20.28 -1.05
CA SER A 66 16.78 20.37 -2.47
C SER A 66 15.36 19.88 -2.74
N ASP A 67 14.64 19.45 -1.71
CA ASP A 67 13.33 18.84 -1.87
C ASP A 67 12.21 19.86 -1.75
N LEU A 68 10.99 19.45 -2.10
CA LEU A 68 9.84 20.35 -2.21
C LEU A 68 9.63 21.18 -0.94
N GLN A 69 9.77 20.56 0.24
CA GLN A 69 9.69 21.25 1.52
C GLN A 69 10.68 22.40 1.64
N ALA A 70 11.96 22.12 1.38
CA ALA A 70 13.05 23.09 1.51
C ALA A 70 12.86 24.25 0.53
N LEU A 71 12.46 23.94 -0.70
CA LEU A 71 12.23 24.95 -1.73
C LEU A 71 11.10 25.92 -1.33
N PHE A 72 9.98 25.42 -0.78
CA PHE A 72 8.90 26.29 -0.29
C PHE A 72 9.27 27.03 1.01
N LEU A 73 10.04 26.42 1.92
CA LEU A 73 10.51 27.09 3.13
C LEU A 73 11.45 28.26 2.82
N ASN A 74 12.32 28.11 1.82
CA ASN A 74 13.25 29.16 1.40
C ASN A 74 12.52 30.38 0.83
N GLU A 75 11.41 30.17 0.13
CA GLU A 75 10.60 31.25 -0.46
C GLU A 75 9.55 31.81 0.51
N CYS A 76 8.97 30.95 1.33
CA CYS A 76 7.99 31.32 2.35
C CYS A 76 8.39 30.70 3.71
N PRO A 77 9.24 31.40 4.50
CA PRO A 77 9.71 30.90 5.80
C PRO A 77 8.59 30.61 6.81
N SER A 78 7.40 31.16 6.59
CA SER A 78 6.23 30.90 7.43
C SER A 78 5.45 29.63 7.08
N ALA A 79 5.78 28.97 5.96
CA ALA A 79 5.11 27.75 5.50
C ALA A 79 5.72 26.51 6.18
N TYR A 80 5.36 26.26 7.44
CA TYR A 80 5.90 25.11 8.17
C TYR A 80 5.49 23.78 7.53
N TYR A 81 6.39 22.79 7.58
CA TYR A 81 6.15 21.48 7.02
C TYR A 81 5.57 20.49 8.03
N VAL A 82 4.56 19.75 7.57
CA VAL A 82 3.95 18.64 8.28
C VAL A 82 4.15 17.38 7.46
N HIS A 83 4.97 16.47 7.98
CA HIS A 83 5.08 15.13 7.43
C HIS A 83 3.82 14.34 7.77
N CYS A 84 3.15 13.81 6.74
CA CYS A 84 1.99 12.92 6.87
C CYS A 84 2.17 11.84 7.95
N PHE A 85 1.33 11.87 9.00
CA PHE A 85 1.38 10.93 10.11
C PHE A 85 1.04 9.49 9.69
N ALA A 86 0.08 9.33 8.78
CA ALA A 86 -0.24 8.02 8.21
C ALA A 86 0.99 7.39 7.53
N HIS A 87 1.75 8.20 6.77
CA HIS A 87 2.98 7.73 6.14
C HIS A 87 4.09 7.44 7.17
N LYS A 88 4.23 8.26 8.22
CA LYS A 88 5.18 7.99 9.32
C LYS A 88 4.88 6.67 10.03
N LEU A 89 3.60 6.41 10.36
CA LEU A 89 3.18 5.16 10.98
C LEU A 89 3.54 3.98 10.06
N GLN A 90 3.24 4.11 8.77
CA GLN A 90 3.57 3.11 7.76
C GLN A 90 5.08 2.79 7.72
N LEU A 91 5.95 3.80 7.74
CA LEU A 91 7.40 3.62 7.78
C LEU A 91 7.87 2.93 9.07
N ALA A 92 7.28 3.28 10.22
CA ALA A 92 7.61 2.68 11.51
C ALA A 92 7.25 1.18 11.53
N LEU A 93 6.09 0.81 10.99
CA LEU A 93 5.66 -0.59 10.89
C LEU A 93 6.57 -1.41 9.98
N ILE A 94 6.94 -0.86 8.82
CA ILE A 94 7.90 -1.51 7.91
C ILE A 94 9.21 -1.76 8.65
N ALA A 95 9.78 -0.74 9.30
CA ALA A 95 11.02 -0.87 10.02
C ALA A 95 10.93 -1.94 11.12
N ALA A 96 9.91 -1.88 11.97
CA ALA A 96 9.72 -2.85 13.05
C ALA A 96 9.54 -4.29 12.53
N SER A 97 8.84 -4.46 11.40
CA SER A 97 8.58 -5.79 10.84
C SER A 97 9.82 -6.48 10.28
N ARG A 98 10.77 -5.72 9.72
CA ARG A 98 12.00 -6.25 9.13
C ARG A 98 12.89 -6.92 10.18
N ASP A 99 12.78 -6.46 11.42
CA ASP A 99 13.54 -7.00 12.55
C ASP A 99 12.87 -8.23 13.18
N VAL A 100 11.67 -8.62 12.71
CA VAL A 100 10.96 -9.82 13.20
C VAL A 100 11.02 -10.94 12.15
N ILE A 101 11.98 -11.84 12.32
CA ILE A 101 12.22 -12.95 11.36
C ILE A 101 10.99 -13.82 11.08
N TYR A 102 10.13 -14.02 12.08
CA TYR A 102 8.87 -14.77 11.92
C TYR A 102 7.88 -14.08 10.98
N VAL A 103 7.81 -12.75 11.02
CA VAL A 103 6.96 -11.96 10.11
C VAL A 103 7.52 -12.07 8.69
N TYR A 104 8.84 -11.98 8.54
CA TYR A 104 9.49 -12.18 7.25
C TYR A 104 9.20 -13.57 6.66
N HIS A 105 9.38 -14.65 7.44
CA HIS A 105 9.08 -16.01 7.01
C HIS A 105 7.61 -16.19 6.66
N PHE A 106 6.70 -15.62 7.47
CA PHE A 106 5.27 -15.67 7.21
C PHE A 106 4.91 -15.07 5.86
N PHE A 107 5.37 -13.84 5.56
CA PHE A 107 5.09 -13.21 4.27
C PHE A 107 5.75 -13.97 3.10
N SER A 108 6.95 -14.52 3.28
CA SER A 108 7.58 -15.36 2.27
C SER A 108 6.78 -16.62 1.96
N LYS A 109 6.27 -17.32 2.99
CA LYS A 109 5.37 -18.47 2.84
C LYS A 109 4.06 -18.06 2.16
N LEU A 110 3.47 -16.94 2.57
CA LEU A 110 2.23 -16.43 1.98
C LEU A 110 2.38 -16.13 0.49
N THR A 111 3.46 -15.45 0.07
CA THR A 111 3.76 -15.20 -1.34
C THR A 111 3.93 -16.51 -2.11
N PHE A 112 4.64 -17.48 -1.55
CA PHE A 112 4.79 -18.80 -2.17
C PHE A 112 3.44 -19.50 -2.37
N ILE A 113 2.61 -19.58 -1.32
CA ILE A 113 1.27 -20.20 -1.37
C ILE A 113 0.39 -19.54 -2.43
N VAL A 114 0.33 -18.21 -2.44
CA VAL A 114 -0.47 -17.45 -3.42
C VAL A 114 0.00 -17.70 -4.84
N ASN A 115 1.31 -17.79 -5.07
CA ASN A 115 1.86 -18.07 -6.40
C ASN A 115 1.49 -19.47 -6.90
N ILE A 116 1.54 -20.48 -6.04
CA ILE A 116 1.12 -21.84 -6.40
C ILE A 116 -0.36 -21.86 -6.77
N ILE A 117 -1.23 -21.28 -5.94
CA ILE A 117 -2.68 -21.22 -6.18
C ILE A 117 -2.98 -20.48 -7.49
N THR A 118 -2.36 -19.32 -7.71
CA THR A 118 -2.57 -18.50 -8.91
C THR A 118 -2.07 -19.21 -10.18
N SER A 119 -0.92 -19.89 -10.11
CA SER A 119 -0.40 -20.66 -11.24
C SER A 119 -1.30 -21.83 -11.61
N PHE A 120 -1.99 -22.42 -10.64
CA PHE A 120 -2.93 -23.50 -10.87
C PHE A 120 -4.23 -22.98 -11.47
N ALA A 121 -4.73 -21.86 -10.94
CA ALA A 121 -5.93 -21.18 -11.42
C ALA A 121 -5.90 -20.95 -12.94
N LYS A 122 -4.79 -20.41 -13.43
CA LYS A 122 -4.58 -20.09 -14.86
C LYS A 122 -4.53 -21.31 -15.78
N ARG A 123 -4.39 -22.53 -15.23
CA ARG A 123 -4.23 -23.77 -15.99
C ARG A 123 -5.50 -24.62 -16.05
N HIS A 124 -6.54 -24.29 -15.30
CA HIS A 124 -7.77 -25.09 -15.22
C HIS A 124 -9.04 -24.23 -15.33
N ASP A 125 -9.80 -24.45 -16.42
CA ASP A 125 -10.88 -23.53 -16.84
C ASP A 125 -12.28 -23.78 -16.26
N GLN A 126 -12.57 -24.85 -15.49
CA GLN A 126 -13.97 -25.20 -15.22
C GLN A 126 -14.40 -25.56 -13.79
N LEU A 127 -13.52 -26.03 -12.88
CA LEU A 127 -14.02 -26.56 -11.59
C LEU A 127 -14.03 -25.55 -10.42
N GLN A 128 -13.30 -24.44 -10.52
CA GLN A 128 -13.09 -23.49 -9.41
C GLN A 128 -13.22 -22.01 -9.82
N ALA A 129 -13.78 -21.71 -10.99
CA ALA A 129 -13.79 -20.36 -11.59
C ALA A 129 -14.28 -19.25 -10.63
N ALA A 130 -15.25 -19.51 -9.74
CA ALA A 130 -15.72 -18.53 -8.76
C ALA A 130 -14.76 -18.33 -7.57
N GLN A 131 -14.11 -19.41 -7.10
CA GLN A 131 -13.08 -19.33 -6.05
C GLN A 131 -11.81 -18.67 -6.60
N LEU A 132 -11.48 -18.96 -7.85
CA LEU A 132 -10.34 -18.40 -8.56
C LEU A 132 -10.57 -16.93 -8.93
N ALA A 133 -11.77 -16.54 -9.34
CA ALA A 133 -12.12 -15.14 -9.57
C ALA A 133 -12.09 -14.31 -8.27
N GLU A 134 -12.49 -14.88 -7.13
CA GLU A 134 -12.33 -14.20 -5.84
C GLU A 134 -10.85 -14.11 -5.46
N ILE A 135 -10.06 -15.18 -5.58
CA ILE A 135 -8.61 -15.13 -5.34
C ILE A 135 -7.91 -14.13 -6.29
N GLU A 136 -8.32 -14.07 -7.56
CA GLU A 136 -7.82 -13.12 -8.56
C GLU A 136 -8.22 -11.68 -8.24
N ARG A 137 -9.48 -11.42 -7.84
CA ARG A 137 -9.93 -10.10 -7.34
C ARG A 137 -9.14 -9.65 -6.12
N LEU A 138 -8.78 -10.59 -5.25
CA LEU A 138 -7.97 -10.33 -4.05
C LEU A 138 -6.49 -10.01 -4.39
N LEU A 139 -6.02 -10.44 -5.57
CA LEU A 139 -4.71 -10.09 -6.14
C LEU A 139 -4.78 -8.80 -6.97
N GLU A 140 -5.88 -8.51 -7.67
CA GLU A 140 -6.08 -7.28 -8.45
C GLU A 140 -6.10 -5.99 -7.59
N LEU A 141 -6.42 -6.11 -6.29
CA LEU A 141 -6.21 -5.04 -5.31
C LEU A 141 -4.73 -4.60 -5.20
N GLU A 142 -3.77 -5.39 -5.70
CA GLU A 142 -2.36 -5.00 -5.83
C GLU A 142 -2.06 -4.18 -7.10
N GLU A 143 -2.81 -4.34 -8.19
CA GLU A 143 -2.51 -3.72 -9.49
C GLU A 143 -3.10 -2.31 -9.67
N LEU A 144 -4.25 -2.00 -9.07
CA LEU A 144 -4.96 -0.73 -9.31
C LEU A 144 -4.24 0.52 -8.76
N GLU A 145 -3.30 0.37 -7.82
CA GLU A 145 -2.53 1.50 -7.27
C GLU A 145 -1.03 1.51 -7.63
N ALA A 146 -0.58 0.53 -8.41
CA ALA A 146 0.74 0.51 -9.02
C ALA A 146 0.57 0.92 -10.49
N GLY A 147 0.96 2.15 -10.82
CA GLY A 147 1.02 2.57 -12.22
C GLY A 147 1.86 1.58 -13.03
N LYS A 148 1.16 0.74 -13.83
CA LYS A 148 1.64 -0.20 -14.84
C LYS A 148 3.15 -0.49 -14.85
N GLU A 149 3.52 -1.67 -14.36
CA GLU A 149 4.45 -2.54 -15.07
C GLU A 149 3.74 -3.84 -15.44
N LYS A 150 3.37 -3.93 -16.72
CA LYS A 150 2.84 -5.15 -17.34
C LYS A 150 3.92 -6.23 -17.24
N ASN A 151 3.62 -7.32 -16.51
CA ASN A 151 4.02 -8.73 -16.78
C ASN A 151 4.29 -9.60 -15.54
N GLN A 152 3.94 -9.19 -14.32
CA GLN A 152 4.08 -10.07 -13.14
C GLN A 152 2.82 -10.06 -12.26
N ILE A 153 1.83 -10.87 -12.65
CA ILE A 153 0.69 -11.20 -11.78
C ILE A 153 1.23 -12.11 -10.67
N GLY A 154 1.18 -11.66 -9.42
CA GLY A 154 1.40 -12.51 -8.24
C GLY A 154 2.69 -12.20 -7.49
N THR A 155 2.79 -11.01 -6.89
CA THR A 155 3.75 -10.83 -5.80
C THR A 155 3.02 -10.21 -4.64
N VAL A 156 2.50 -11.05 -3.74
CA VAL A 156 2.19 -10.61 -2.38
C VAL A 156 3.43 -9.90 -1.88
N LYS A 157 3.30 -8.58 -1.71
CA LYS A 157 4.40 -7.69 -1.35
C LYS A 157 5.17 -8.22 -0.15
N GLN A 158 6.49 -8.18 -0.22
CA GLN A 158 7.38 -8.74 0.79
C GLN A 158 7.29 -7.93 2.09
N ALA A 159 7.62 -8.55 3.23
CA ALA A 159 7.85 -7.86 4.49
C ALA A 159 8.95 -6.78 4.30
N GLY A 160 8.55 -5.56 3.98
CA GLY A 160 9.47 -4.49 3.60
C GLY A 160 8.93 -3.46 2.62
N ASP A 161 7.81 -3.73 1.94
CA ASP A 161 7.25 -2.82 0.94
C ASP A 161 6.48 -1.64 1.55
N THR A 162 6.45 -0.54 0.80
CA THR A 162 6.07 0.81 1.25
C THR A 162 4.60 1.00 1.68
N ARG A 163 3.74 -0.02 1.59
CA ARG A 163 2.28 0.13 1.75
C ARG A 163 1.61 -1.00 2.55
N TRP A 164 1.93 -1.12 3.84
CA TRP A 164 1.32 -2.06 4.78
C TRP A 164 -0.18 -1.89 5.01
N GLY A 165 -0.74 -0.70 4.77
CA GLY A 165 -2.19 -0.52 4.81
C GLY A 165 -2.96 -1.48 3.90
N LEU A 166 -2.35 -1.92 2.78
CA LEU A 166 -2.92 -2.90 1.87
C LEU A 166 -2.85 -4.34 2.42
N HIS A 167 -1.84 -4.65 3.24
CA HIS A 167 -1.69 -6.00 3.81
C HIS A 167 -2.87 -6.38 4.72
N PHE A 168 -3.49 -5.42 5.42
CA PHE A 168 -4.67 -5.73 6.24
C PHE A 168 -5.81 -6.32 5.40
N GLY A 169 -6.16 -5.63 4.32
CA GLY A 169 -7.19 -6.08 3.37
C GLY A 169 -6.82 -7.43 2.77
N SER A 170 -5.59 -7.59 2.28
CA SER A 170 -5.12 -8.84 1.68
C SER A 170 -5.14 -10.02 2.63
N LEU A 171 -4.70 -9.85 3.90
CA LEU A 171 -4.71 -10.94 4.88
C LEU A 171 -6.13 -11.32 5.31
N ASN A 172 -7.02 -10.34 5.51
CA ASN A 172 -8.41 -10.62 5.85
C ASN A 172 -9.13 -11.36 4.71
N SER A 173 -8.83 -10.95 3.48
CA SER A 173 -9.30 -11.61 2.28
C SER A 173 -8.75 -13.02 2.11
N PHE A 174 -7.45 -13.23 2.36
CA PHE A 174 -6.84 -14.56 2.37
C PHE A 174 -7.50 -15.46 3.42
N LEU A 175 -7.79 -14.94 4.62
CA LEU A 175 -8.50 -15.67 5.67
C LEU A 175 -9.89 -16.13 5.20
N ASN A 176 -10.61 -15.29 4.45
CA ASN A 176 -11.93 -15.66 3.90
C ASN A 176 -11.87 -16.81 2.88
N VAL A 177 -10.78 -16.90 2.11
CA VAL A 177 -10.59 -17.95 1.11
C VAL A 177 -9.74 -19.13 1.61
N TYR A 178 -9.30 -19.12 2.88
CA TYR A 178 -8.35 -20.09 3.44
C TYR A 178 -8.76 -21.56 3.20
N ASN A 179 -10.02 -21.92 3.47
CA ASN A 179 -10.51 -23.29 3.25
C ASN A 179 -10.57 -23.66 1.75
N ALA A 180 -10.89 -22.69 0.89
CA ALA A 180 -10.89 -22.90 -0.55
C ALA A 180 -9.45 -23.11 -1.04
N SER A 181 -8.50 -22.30 -0.57
CA SER A 181 -7.07 -22.46 -0.83
C SER A 181 -6.54 -23.84 -0.41
N CYS A 182 -6.94 -24.33 0.78
CA CYS A 182 -6.63 -25.70 1.23
C CYS A 182 -7.12 -26.74 0.22
N SER A 183 -8.38 -26.61 -0.20
CA SER A 183 -9.02 -27.55 -1.12
C SER A 183 -8.34 -27.55 -2.49
N VAL A 184 -8.00 -26.35 -3.02
CA VAL A 184 -7.22 -26.20 -4.26
C VAL A 184 -5.90 -26.95 -4.15
N LEU A 185 -5.10 -26.67 -3.13
CA LEU A 185 -3.79 -27.29 -2.94
C LEU A 185 -3.90 -28.81 -2.84
N GLN A 186 -4.88 -29.34 -2.10
CA GLN A 186 -5.14 -30.78 -2.01
C GLN A 186 -5.50 -31.41 -3.36
N THR A 187 -6.26 -30.72 -4.21
CA THR A 187 -6.54 -31.18 -5.58
C THR A 187 -5.25 -31.24 -6.39
N VAL A 188 -4.40 -30.20 -6.32
CA VAL A 188 -3.09 -30.19 -6.99
C VAL A 188 -2.19 -31.32 -6.49
N ILE A 189 -2.21 -31.65 -5.20
CA ILE A 189 -1.42 -32.74 -4.64
C ILE A 189 -1.87 -34.09 -5.21
N LYS A 190 -3.17 -34.28 -5.43
CA LYS A 190 -3.75 -35.53 -5.95
C LYS A 190 -3.55 -35.68 -7.47
N GLU A 191 -3.73 -34.59 -8.22
CA GLU A 191 -3.78 -34.61 -9.69
C GLU A 191 -2.47 -34.18 -10.36
N GLY A 192 -1.64 -33.42 -9.64
CA GLY A 192 -0.41 -32.83 -10.14
C GLY A 192 0.73 -33.84 -10.33
N LYS A 193 1.75 -33.43 -11.09
CA LYS A 193 2.93 -34.26 -11.42
C LYS A 193 4.23 -33.52 -11.12
N GLY A 194 5.27 -34.27 -10.77
CA GLY A 194 6.63 -33.74 -10.58
C GLY A 194 6.69 -32.58 -9.58
N ALA A 195 7.38 -31.50 -9.98
CA ALA A 195 7.60 -30.31 -9.16
C ALA A 195 6.28 -29.67 -8.67
N GLN A 196 5.25 -29.60 -9.51
CA GLN A 196 3.97 -29.00 -9.16
C GLN A 196 3.31 -29.68 -7.95
N ARG A 197 3.40 -31.02 -7.90
CA ARG A 197 2.85 -31.79 -6.78
C ARG A 197 3.61 -31.50 -5.48
N GLY A 198 4.94 -31.50 -5.54
CA GLY A 198 5.78 -31.24 -4.37
C GLY A 198 5.66 -29.80 -3.85
N GLU A 199 5.54 -28.82 -4.75
CA GLU A 199 5.33 -27.42 -4.37
C GLU A 199 3.95 -27.20 -3.73
N ALA A 200 2.90 -27.84 -4.24
CA ALA A 200 1.58 -27.78 -3.64
C ALA A 200 1.51 -28.48 -2.27
N ASP A 201 2.19 -29.61 -2.12
CA ASP A 201 2.33 -30.33 -0.84
C ASP A 201 3.02 -29.45 0.20
N LYS A 202 4.16 -28.86 -0.15
CA LYS A 202 4.86 -27.90 0.70
C LYS A 202 4.00 -26.69 1.04
N ALA A 203 3.30 -26.10 0.07
CA ALA A 203 2.44 -24.96 0.30
C ALA A 203 1.29 -25.30 1.27
N TYR A 204 0.73 -26.50 1.16
CA TYR A 204 -0.30 -26.99 2.06
C TYR A 204 0.23 -27.19 3.49
N ASP A 205 1.40 -27.80 3.64
CA ASP A 205 2.07 -27.99 4.94
C ASP A 205 2.39 -26.64 5.59
N ASP A 206 2.97 -25.70 4.83
CA ASP A 206 3.26 -24.36 5.32
C ASP A 206 1.97 -23.64 5.77
N MET A 207 0.92 -23.69 4.94
CA MET A 207 -0.35 -23.00 5.22
C MET A 207 -1.10 -23.55 6.43
N THR A 208 -1.01 -24.88 6.66
CA THR A 208 -1.67 -25.58 7.77
C THR A 208 -0.81 -25.68 9.03
N SER A 209 0.46 -25.26 8.96
CA SER A 209 1.34 -25.21 10.13
C SER A 209 0.80 -24.28 11.22
N PHE A 210 0.97 -24.68 12.47
CA PHE A 210 0.58 -23.87 13.63
C PHE A 210 1.22 -22.47 13.59
N GLU A 211 2.51 -22.40 13.23
CA GLU A 211 3.26 -21.15 13.14
C GLU A 211 2.60 -20.18 12.13
N PHE A 212 2.27 -20.66 10.93
CA PHE A 212 1.67 -19.83 9.91
C PHE A 212 0.29 -19.31 10.32
N VAL A 213 -0.57 -20.18 10.85
CA VAL A 213 -1.93 -19.81 11.30
C VAL A 213 -1.87 -18.82 12.47
N LEU A 214 -0.97 -19.05 13.44
CA LEU A 214 -0.79 -18.16 14.58
C LEU A 214 -0.34 -16.76 14.11
N ILE A 215 0.67 -16.69 13.25
CA ILE A 215 1.18 -15.41 12.75
C ILE A 215 0.13 -14.71 11.87
N LEU A 216 -0.63 -15.44 11.04
CA LEU A 216 -1.73 -14.89 10.25
C LEU A 216 -2.73 -14.12 11.14
N HIS A 217 -3.19 -14.74 12.23
CA HIS A 217 -4.14 -14.10 13.14
C HIS A 217 -3.53 -12.92 13.90
N ILE A 218 -2.29 -13.04 14.38
CA ILE A 218 -1.58 -11.93 15.04
C ILE A 218 -1.43 -10.75 14.08
N MET A 219 -1.01 -11.01 12.85
CA MET A 219 -0.82 -9.97 11.83
C MET A 219 -2.13 -9.28 11.46
N ILE A 220 -3.24 -10.01 11.33
CA ILE A 220 -4.56 -9.42 11.10
C ILE A 220 -4.94 -8.46 12.24
N GLN A 221 -4.70 -8.84 13.50
CA GLN A 221 -5.00 -7.98 14.65
C GLN A 221 -4.13 -6.71 14.66
N ILE A 222 -2.81 -6.86 14.51
CA ILE A 222 -1.88 -5.73 14.49
C ILE A 222 -2.23 -4.79 13.33
N LEU A 223 -2.39 -5.35 12.12
CA LEU A 223 -2.69 -4.57 10.94
C LEU A 223 -4.06 -3.89 11.03
N GLY A 224 -5.06 -4.52 11.64
CA GLY A 224 -6.37 -3.92 11.89
C GLY A 224 -6.28 -2.65 12.74
N ILE A 225 -5.59 -2.72 13.88
CA ILE A 225 -5.37 -1.56 14.76
C ILE A 225 -4.63 -0.44 14.01
N THR A 226 -3.58 -0.81 13.27
CA THR A 226 -2.77 0.19 12.55
C THR A 226 -3.52 0.80 11.37
N ASN A 227 -4.39 0.04 10.70
CA ASN A 227 -5.24 0.52 9.64
C ASN A 227 -6.27 1.52 10.20
N ASP A 228 -6.91 1.23 11.33
CA ASP A 228 -7.86 2.15 11.97
C ASP A 228 -7.18 3.46 12.36
N LEU A 229 -5.97 3.39 12.92
CA LEU A 229 -5.17 4.57 13.26
C LEU A 229 -4.75 5.36 12.00
N CYS A 230 -4.33 4.66 10.94
CA CYS A 230 -3.99 5.28 9.65
C CYS A 230 -5.17 6.02 9.05
N GLN A 231 -6.36 5.40 9.04
CA GLN A 231 -7.60 6.04 8.59
C GLN A 231 -7.97 7.23 9.46
N ALA A 232 -7.79 7.13 10.80
CA ALA A 232 -8.03 8.25 11.70
C ALA A 232 -7.13 9.46 11.38
N PHE A 233 -5.85 9.22 11.05
CA PHE A 233 -4.94 10.29 10.61
C PHE A 233 -5.30 10.92 9.26
N GLN A 234 -6.10 10.25 8.43
CA GLN A 234 -6.54 10.73 7.12
C GLN A 234 -7.92 11.38 7.15
N ARG A 235 -8.67 11.25 8.25
CA ARG A 235 -9.97 11.92 8.38
C ARG A 235 -9.77 13.43 8.47
N LYS A 236 -10.71 14.16 7.86
CA LYS A 236 -10.79 15.61 8.01
C LYS A 236 -10.96 15.95 9.49
N SER A 237 -10.08 16.81 9.99
CA SER A 237 -10.19 17.43 11.32
C SER A 237 -11.27 18.49 11.35
#